data_AF-A0A074S941-F1
#
_entry.id   AF-A0A074S941-F1
#
_cell.length_a   1.000
_cell.length_b   1.000
_cell.length_c   1.000
_cell.angle_alpha   90.00
_cell.angle_beta   90.00
_cell.angle_gamma   90.00
#
_symmetry.space_group_name_H-M   'P 1'
#
loop_
_entity.id
_entity.type
_entity.pdbx_description
1 polymer ?
#
loop_
_entity_poly.entity_id
_entity_poly.type
_entity_poly.pdbx_seq_one_letter_code
_entity_poly.pdbx_strand_id
1 'polypeptide(L)'
;MATRRLLEQYMLHAAAAPSTELAGQQPLSIDIDDANFGHDAVLKAIKDVQSQIDSCINRLPTELLSKIFEFVSEERDGAIVQLSHVCNHWRRIALFSSHAWSKVMADMSPPANDPKVERALVYLARSGACPIDVEVIASHGDNYDPSNGIMDALYSHIPRWRSFSFHCSSSGVSNDVIKSLNGAATALQELRFVFQPGPRAHGEYPRMPANFLVQAPL
;
A
#
# COMPACT_ATOMS: atom_id res chain seq x y z
N MET A 1 -15.84 1.22 -33.31
CA MET A 1 -17.32 1.15 -33.17
C MET A 1 -17.80 1.05 -31.71
N ALA A 2 -17.13 0.31 -30.81
CA ALA A 2 -17.55 0.17 -29.41
C ALA A 2 -17.44 1.47 -28.57
N THR A 3 -16.40 2.27 -28.79
CA THR A 3 -16.16 3.56 -28.10
C THR A 3 -17.24 4.59 -28.41
N ARG A 4 -17.77 4.61 -29.64
CA ARG A 4 -18.84 5.52 -30.06
C ARG A 4 -20.15 5.23 -29.33
N ARG A 5 -20.51 3.94 -29.15
CA ARG A 5 -21.72 3.55 -28.41
C ARG A 5 -21.64 3.88 -26.92
N LEU A 6 -20.46 3.71 -26.31
CA LEU A 6 -20.22 4.10 -24.92
C LEU A 6 -20.32 5.62 -24.73
N LEU A 7 -19.79 6.40 -25.67
CA LEU A 7 -19.94 7.86 -25.67
C LEU A 7 -21.39 8.31 -25.89
N GLU A 8 -22.12 7.67 -26.80
CA GLU A 8 -23.55 7.94 -27.01
C GLU A 8 -24.37 7.60 -25.75
N GLN A 9 -24.11 6.46 -25.09
CA GLN A 9 -24.74 6.12 -23.81
C GLN A 9 -24.38 7.10 -22.68
N TYR A 10 -23.13 7.54 -22.61
CA TYR A 10 -22.67 8.49 -21.61
C TYR A 10 -23.30 9.88 -21.81
N MET A 11 -23.34 10.38 -23.05
CA MET A 11 -23.98 11.67 -23.38
C MET A 11 -25.49 11.64 -23.10
N LEU A 12 -26.17 10.51 -23.38
CA LEU A 12 -27.58 10.32 -23.06
C LEU A 12 -27.84 10.30 -21.54
N HIS A 13 -26.95 9.69 -20.75
CA HIS A 13 -27.05 9.69 -19.28
C HIS A 13 -26.69 11.04 -18.65
N ALA A 14 -25.69 11.75 -19.21
CA ALA A 14 -25.30 13.08 -18.74
C ALA A 14 -26.39 14.13 -19.03
N ALA A 15 -27.11 14.00 -20.15
CA ALA A 15 -28.27 14.85 -20.47
C ALA A 15 -29.53 14.53 -19.62
N ALA A 16 -29.58 13.37 -18.97
CA ALA A 16 -30.71 12.95 -18.13
C ALA A 16 -30.57 13.37 -16.65
N ALA A 17 -29.46 14.00 -16.25
CA ALA A 17 -29.36 14.64 -14.94
C ALA A 17 -30.18 15.94 -14.95
N PRO A 18 -31.04 16.19 -13.95
CA PRO A 18 -32.00 17.28 -14.01
C PRO A 18 -31.29 18.61 -13.73
N SER A 19 -30.86 19.29 -14.80
CA SER A 19 -30.72 20.74 -14.79
C SER A 19 -32.00 21.31 -15.37
N THR A 20 -32.93 21.60 -14.47
CA THR A 20 -34.09 22.46 -14.72
C THR A 20 -33.59 23.77 -15.35
N GLU A 21 -34.36 24.27 -16.33
CA GLU A 21 -34.19 25.54 -17.07
C GLU A 21 -33.24 25.50 -18.27
N LEU A 22 -33.79 25.26 -19.46
CA LEU A 22 -33.96 26.28 -20.51
C LEU A 22 -34.64 25.64 -21.73
N ALA A 23 -35.95 25.85 -21.81
CA ALA A 23 -36.75 25.54 -22.99
C ALA A 23 -36.43 26.55 -24.10
N GLY A 24 -36.07 26.04 -25.29
CA GLY A 24 -36.17 26.79 -26.54
C GLY A 24 -34.85 27.11 -27.23
N GLN A 25 -34.17 26.11 -27.79
CA GLN A 25 -33.32 26.30 -28.98
C GLN A 25 -33.46 25.10 -29.94
N GLN A 26 -33.63 25.41 -31.23
CA GLN A 26 -33.79 24.48 -32.35
C GLN A 26 -32.63 23.49 -32.48
N PRO A 27 -32.86 22.30 -33.08
CA PRO A 27 -31.81 21.31 -33.25
C PRO A 27 -30.75 21.82 -34.24
N LEU A 28 -29.55 22.09 -33.72
CA LEU A 28 -28.36 22.35 -34.53
C LEU A 28 -27.96 21.06 -35.25
N SER A 29 -28.02 21.08 -36.58
CA SER A 29 -27.42 20.05 -37.44
C SER A 29 -25.91 20.06 -37.24
N ILE A 30 -25.36 18.99 -36.68
CA ILE A 30 -23.92 18.80 -36.52
C ILE A 30 -23.42 18.02 -37.74
N ASP A 31 -22.73 18.72 -38.65
CA ASP A 31 -22.01 18.13 -39.77
C ASP A 31 -20.89 17.20 -39.27
N ILE A 32 -20.88 15.96 -39.77
CA ILE A 32 -20.08 14.83 -39.27
C ILE A 32 -18.69 14.77 -39.94
N ASP A 33 -18.05 15.93 -40.15
CA ASP A 33 -16.68 15.99 -40.68
C ASP A 33 -15.64 16.40 -39.63
N ASP A 34 -16.06 16.60 -38.37
CA ASP A 34 -15.21 17.18 -37.34
C ASP A 34 -14.69 16.14 -36.34
N ALA A 35 -13.71 15.34 -36.78
CA ALA A 35 -13.00 14.39 -35.91
C ALA A 35 -12.29 15.07 -34.71
N ASN A 36 -12.04 16.38 -34.80
CA ASN A 36 -11.45 17.19 -33.72
C ASN A 36 -12.50 17.60 -32.68
N PHE A 37 -13.73 17.95 -33.12
CA PHE A 37 -14.85 18.25 -32.22
C PHE A 37 -15.18 17.09 -31.28
N GLY A 38 -15.12 15.87 -31.80
CA GLY A 38 -15.30 14.66 -30.98
C GLY A 38 -14.20 14.49 -29.92
N HIS A 39 -12.95 14.79 -30.24
CA HIS A 39 -11.83 14.65 -29.31
C HIS A 39 -11.88 15.68 -28.18
N ASP A 40 -12.12 16.94 -28.51
CA ASP A 40 -12.20 18.03 -27.52
C ASP A 40 -13.42 17.88 -26.59
N ALA A 41 -14.56 17.47 -27.13
CA ALA A 41 -15.75 17.15 -26.33
C ALA A 41 -15.49 16.00 -25.35
N VAL A 42 -14.76 14.96 -25.78
CA VAL A 42 -14.36 13.83 -24.94
C VAL A 42 -13.38 14.28 -23.85
N LEU A 43 -12.34 15.05 -24.18
CA LEU A 43 -11.39 15.57 -23.20
C LEU A 43 -12.06 16.46 -22.16
N LYS A 44 -13.02 17.29 -22.57
CA LYS A 44 -13.82 18.11 -21.65
C LYS A 44 -14.66 17.24 -20.72
N ALA A 45 -15.38 16.25 -21.26
CA ALA A 45 -16.18 15.33 -20.44
C ALA A 45 -15.33 14.58 -19.40
N ILE A 46 -14.12 14.13 -19.77
CA ILE A 46 -13.19 13.49 -18.84
C ILE A 46 -12.79 14.45 -17.70
N LYS A 47 -12.45 15.71 -18.03
CA LYS A 47 -12.09 16.72 -17.02
C LYS A 47 -13.25 17.04 -16.08
N ASP A 48 -14.47 17.15 -16.62
CA ASP A 48 -15.67 17.45 -15.83
C ASP A 48 -15.97 16.31 -14.83
N VAL A 49 -15.88 15.06 -15.29
CA VAL A 49 -16.02 13.88 -14.41
C VAL A 49 -14.93 13.86 -13.34
N GLN A 50 -13.68 14.11 -13.71
CA GLN A 50 -12.57 14.12 -12.76
C GLN A 50 -12.79 15.19 -11.69
N SER A 51 -13.18 16.41 -12.09
CA SER A 51 -13.51 17.50 -11.17
C SER A 51 -14.65 17.12 -10.23
N GLN A 52 -15.69 16.47 -10.73
CA GLN A 52 -16.81 16.02 -9.92
C GLN A 52 -16.38 14.95 -8.90
N ILE A 53 -15.59 13.96 -9.32
CA ILE A 53 -15.04 12.93 -8.44
C ILE A 53 -14.16 13.56 -7.36
N ASP A 54 -13.26 14.46 -7.74
CA ASP A 54 -12.37 15.15 -6.80
C ASP A 54 -13.18 15.95 -5.78
N SER A 55 -14.26 16.62 -6.21
CA SER A 55 -15.15 17.35 -5.31
C SER A 55 -15.86 16.44 -4.32
N CYS A 56 -16.27 15.24 -4.74
CA CYS A 56 -16.95 14.28 -3.87
C CYS A 56 -16.00 13.68 -2.83
N ILE A 57 -14.81 13.25 -3.25
CA ILE A 57 -13.85 12.60 -2.34
C ILE A 57 -13.28 13.61 -1.34
N ASN A 58 -13.02 14.85 -1.76
CA ASN A 58 -12.51 15.89 -0.85
C ASN A 58 -13.56 16.44 0.13
N ARG A 59 -14.84 16.03 0.00
CA ARG A 59 -15.90 16.34 0.97
C ARG A 59 -16.12 15.24 2.01
N LEU A 60 -15.41 14.11 1.89
CA LEU A 60 -15.45 13.08 2.91
C LEU A 60 -14.87 13.61 4.23
N PRO A 61 -15.47 13.27 5.38
CA PRO A 61 -14.83 13.47 6.67
C PRO A 61 -13.43 12.83 6.70
N THR A 62 -12.51 13.47 7.41
CA THR A 62 -11.11 13.06 7.48
C THR A 62 -10.94 11.64 8.04
N GLU A 63 -11.87 11.19 8.87
CA GLU A 63 -11.92 9.86 9.48
C GLU A 63 -12.18 8.78 8.41
N LEU A 64 -13.11 9.03 7.50
CA LEU A 64 -13.43 8.10 6.42
C LEU A 64 -12.27 8.02 5.43
N LEU A 65 -11.68 9.17 5.08
CA LEU A 65 -10.53 9.21 4.18
C LEU A 65 -9.30 8.52 4.82
N SER A 66 -9.09 8.70 6.13
CA SER A 66 -8.05 7.97 6.88
C SER A 66 -8.28 6.46 6.87
N LYS A 67 -9.52 6.00 7.01
CA LYS A 67 -9.85 4.57 6.96
C LYS A 67 -9.66 3.97 5.56
N ILE A 68 -9.97 4.73 4.52
CA ILE A 68 -9.65 4.34 3.14
C ILE A 68 -8.13 4.19 2.98
N PHE A 69 -7.34 5.13 3.51
CA PHE A 69 -5.88 5.08 3.41
C PHE A 69 -5.30 3.87 4.14
N GLU A 70 -5.81 3.56 5.33
CA GLU A 70 -5.46 2.36 6.09
C GLU A 70 -5.72 1.10 5.27
N PHE A 71 -6.94 0.93 4.76
CA PHE A 71 -7.33 -0.23 3.96
C PHE A 71 -6.45 -0.41 2.71
N VAL A 72 -6.21 0.66 1.94
CA VAL A 72 -5.38 0.58 0.73
C VAL A 72 -3.91 0.28 1.08
N SER A 73 -3.42 0.77 2.22
CA SER A 73 -2.03 0.52 2.66
C SER A 73 -1.81 -0.89 3.20
N GLU A 74 -2.85 -1.53 3.72
CA GLU A 74 -2.83 -2.95 4.06
C GLU A 74 -2.70 -3.83 2.81
N GLU A 75 -3.42 -3.51 1.74
CA GLU A 75 -3.39 -4.28 0.49
C GLU A 75 -2.13 -4.02 -0.35
N ARG A 76 -1.62 -2.79 -0.34
CA ARG A 76 -0.54 -2.37 -1.24
C ARG A 76 0.56 -1.61 -0.51
N ASP A 77 1.74 -2.22 -0.50
CA ASP A 77 2.96 -1.60 -0.02
C ASP A 77 3.27 -0.29 -0.77
N GLY A 78 3.67 0.75 -0.04
CA GLY A 78 3.95 2.07 -0.62
C GLY A 78 2.71 2.93 -0.91
N ALA A 79 1.49 2.42 -0.75
CA ALA A 79 0.29 3.15 -1.15
C ALA A 79 0.09 4.46 -0.38
N ILE A 80 0.33 4.48 0.94
CA ILE A 80 0.20 5.70 1.75
C ILE A 80 1.10 6.84 1.24
N VAL A 81 2.27 6.50 0.72
CA VAL A 81 3.17 7.47 0.10
C VAL A 81 2.51 8.04 -1.15
N GLN A 82 2.02 7.20 -2.06
CA GLN A 82 1.34 7.64 -3.28
C GLN A 82 0.10 8.50 -2.98
N LEU A 83 -0.72 8.09 -2.01
CA LEU A 83 -1.90 8.84 -1.56
C LEU A 83 -1.51 10.23 -1.04
N SER A 84 -0.37 10.36 -0.37
CA SER A 84 0.15 11.66 0.10
C SER A 84 0.59 12.62 -1.03
N HIS A 85 0.69 12.15 -2.27
CA HIS A 85 1.04 12.97 -3.44
C HIS A 85 -0.17 13.47 -4.24
N VAL A 86 -1.39 13.05 -3.90
CA VAL A 86 -2.62 13.45 -4.63
C VAL A 86 -2.87 14.96 -4.50
N CYS A 87 -3.02 15.46 -3.27
CA CYS A 87 -3.18 16.89 -3.00
C CYS A 87 -2.70 17.25 -1.58
N ASN A 88 -2.65 18.54 -1.25
CA ASN A 88 -2.19 19.01 0.07
C ASN A 88 -3.07 18.50 1.23
N HIS A 89 -4.38 18.33 1.00
CA HIS A 89 -5.31 17.81 2.00
C HIS A 89 -5.01 16.33 2.30
N TRP A 90 -4.85 15.50 1.26
CA TRP A 90 -4.53 14.08 1.40
C TRP A 90 -3.15 13.88 2.02
N ARG A 91 -2.17 14.72 1.65
CA ARG A 91 -0.85 14.71 2.31
C ARG A 91 -0.97 14.90 3.81
N ARG A 92 -1.74 15.91 4.25
CA ARG A 92 -1.93 16.18 5.68
C ARG A 92 -2.55 14.97 6.36
N ILE A 93 -3.63 14.40 5.80
CA ILE A 93 -4.29 13.22 6.37
C ILE A 93 -3.33 12.05 6.44
N ALA A 94 -2.68 11.69 5.33
CA ALA A 94 -1.74 10.59 5.27
C ALA A 94 -0.66 10.69 6.35
N LEU A 95 -0.09 11.89 6.59
CA LEU A 95 0.92 12.09 7.63
C LEU A 95 0.40 11.87 9.06
N PHE A 96 -0.90 12.09 9.32
CA PHE A 96 -1.52 11.91 10.64
C PHE A 96 -2.22 10.55 10.82
N SER A 97 -2.40 9.76 9.75
CA SER A 97 -3.04 8.45 9.80
C SER A 97 -2.05 7.33 10.19
N SER A 98 -1.60 7.26 11.45
CA SER A 98 -0.60 6.27 11.91
C SER A 98 -0.92 4.81 11.56
N HIS A 99 -2.18 4.41 11.57
CA HIS A 99 -2.61 3.06 11.17
C HIS A 99 -2.22 2.72 9.72
N ALA A 100 -2.28 3.69 8.81
CA ALA A 100 -1.89 3.48 7.40
C ALA A 100 -0.37 3.29 7.20
N TRP A 101 0.45 3.58 8.22
CA TRP A 101 1.89 3.33 8.21
C TRP A 101 2.27 2.04 8.96
N SER A 102 1.30 1.31 9.49
CA SER A 102 1.54 0.20 10.43
C SER A 102 1.99 -1.10 9.76
N LYS A 103 1.86 -1.23 8.44
CA LYS A 103 2.42 -2.36 7.69
C LYS A 103 3.84 -2.02 7.22
N VAL A 104 4.84 -2.58 7.90
CA VAL A 104 6.27 -2.30 7.70
C VAL A 104 6.89 -3.44 6.91
N MET A 105 7.26 -3.17 5.65
CA MET A 105 8.08 -4.10 4.86
C MET A 105 9.55 -3.67 4.93
N ALA A 106 10.40 -4.58 5.41
CA ALA A 106 11.83 -4.37 5.57
C ALA A 106 12.65 -5.39 4.75
N ASP A 107 13.69 -4.90 4.08
CA ASP A 107 14.66 -5.72 3.37
C ASP A 107 15.98 -5.66 4.15
N MET A 108 16.48 -6.81 4.58
CA MET A 108 17.68 -6.89 5.42
C MET A 108 18.98 -7.04 4.62
N SER A 109 18.88 -7.29 3.32
CA SER A 109 20.00 -7.50 2.41
C SER A 109 20.74 -6.24 1.91
N PRO A 110 20.08 -5.09 1.67
CA PRO A 110 20.77 -3.93 1.11
C PRO A 110 21.60 -3.18 2.17
N PRO A 111 22.60 -2.39 1.73
CA PRO A 111 23.45 -1.62 2.62
C PRO A 111 22.70 -0.47 3.32
N ALA A 112 23.37 0.12 4.32
CA ALA A 112 22.91 1.37 4.91
C ALA A 112 22.68 2.46 3.86
N ASN A 113 21.65 3.28 4.06
CA ASN A 113 21.17 4.33 3.13
C ASN A 113 20.50 3.84 1.85
N ASP A 114 20.17 2.55 1.73
CA ASP A 114 19.27 2.10 0.66
C ASP A 114 17.86 2.71 0.87
N PRO A 115 17.21 3.25 -0.18
CA PRO A 115 15.87 3.84 -0.07
C PRO A 115 14.83 2.91 0.54
N LYS A 116 14.98 1.58 0.39
CA LYS A 116 14.09 0.60 1.03
C LYS A 116 14.23 0.58 2.55
N VAL A 117 15.47 0.70 3.04
CA VAL A 117 15.77 0.76 4.49
C VAL A 117 15.22 2.06 5.06
N GLU A 118 15.51 3.20 4.42
CA GLU A 118 14.98 4.50 4.83
C GLU A 118 13.46 4.51 4.88
N ARG A 119 12.81 3.92 3.87
CA ARG A 119 11.36 3.79 3.83
C ARG A 119 10.81 3.00 5.01
N ALA A 120 11.40 1.84 5.33
CA ALA A 120 10.97 1.03 6.47
C ALA A 120 11.09 1.81 7.79
N LEU A 121 12.18 2.55 7.98
CA LEU A 121 12.38 3.43 9.15
C LEU A 121 11.33 4.55 9.23
N VAL A 122 10.98 5.16 8.10
CA VAL A 122 9.91 6.18 8.04
C VAL A 122 8.55 5.58 8.42
N TYR A 123 8.24 4.36 7.97
CA TYR A 123 7.01 3.68 8.34
C TYR A 123 6.96 3.37 9.84
N LEU A 124 8.07 2.87 10.41
CA LEU A 124 8.19 2.67 11.85
C LEU A 124 7.95 3.96 12.63
N ALA A 125 8.57 5.07 12.21
CA ALA A 125 8.39 6.36 12.87
C ALA A 125 6.95 6.88 12.77
N ARG A 126 6.32 6.79 11.60
CA ARG A 126 4.96 7.34 11.36
C ARG A 126 3.84 6.47 11.92
N SER A 127 4.08 5.18 12.10
CA SER A 127 3.16 4.26 12.78
C SER A 127 2.94 4.63 14.26
N GLY A 128 3.79 5.50 14.84
CA GLY A 128 3.56 6.09 16.15
C GLY A 128 3.54 5.04 17.26
N ALA A 129 2.39 4.88 17.93
CA ALA A 129 2.16 3.86 18.97
C ALA A 129 1.25 2.72 18.48
N CYS A 130 0.81 2.73 17.22
CA CYS A 130 -0.08 1.70 16.68
C CYS A 130 0.59 0.32 16.73
N PRO A 131 -0.20 -0.77 16.89
CA PRO A 131 0.30 -2.11 16.61
C PRO A 131 0.73 -2.22 15.14
N ILE A 132 1.87 -2.85 14.88
CA ILE A 132 2.48 -2.93 13.55
C ILE A 132 2.53 -4.38 13.02
N ASP A 133 2.35 -4.52 11.71
CA ASP A 133 2.57 -5.76 10.99
C ASP A 133 3.92 -5.66 10.27
N VAL A 134 4.85 -6.54 10.63
CA VAL A 134 6.21 -6.50 10.12
C VAL A 134 6.44 -7.66 9.16
N GLU A 135 6.92 -7.35 7.96
CA GLU A 135 7.34 -8.33 6.96
C GLU A 135 8.82 -8.10 6.63
N VAL A 136 9.66 -9.06 6.98
CA VAL A 136 11.10 -9.01 6.71
C VAL A 136 11.43 -9.98 5.58
N ILE A 137 12.11 -9.47 4.56
CA ILE A 137 12.60 -10.23 3.41
C ILE A 137 14.13 -10.11 3.30
N ALA A 138 14.73 -11.09 2.64
CA ALA A 138 16.16 -11.11 2.33
C ALA A 138 16.37 -11.22 0.81
N SER A 139 16.30 -10.09 0.10
CA SER A 139 16.28 -10.05 -1.37
C SER A 139 17.57 -10.57 -2.04
N HIS A 140 18.70 -10.58 -1.32
CA HIS A 140 20.00 -11.08 -1.81
C HIS A 140 20.44 -12.35 -1.07
N GLY A 141 19.48 -13.19 -0.69
CA GLY A 141 19.69 -14.34 0.19
C GLY A 141 19.89 -13.90 1.64
N ASP A 142 20.11 -14.85 2.56
CA ASP A 142 20.28 -14.55 4.00
C ASP A 142 21.58 -13.80 4.36
N ASN A 143 22.26 -13.20 3.37
CA ASN A 143 23.31 -12.24 3.59
C ASN A 143 22.68 -10.96 4.16
N TYR A 144 22.59 -10.94 5.48
CA TYR A 144 22.29 -9.77 6.28
C TYR A 144 23.45 -8.77 6.19
N ASP A 145 23.17 -7.49 5.97
CA ASP A 145 24.14 -6.42 6.22
C ASP A 145 23.86 -5.78 7.59
N PRO A 146 24.66 -6.07 8.63
CA PRO A 146 24.48 -5.48 9.96
C PRO A 146 24.59 -3.96 9.97
N SER A 147 25.27 -3.37 8.98
CA SER A 147 25.48 -1.92 8.93
C SER A 147 24.19 -1.14 8.66
N ASN A 148 23.16 -1.77 8.08
CA ASN A 148 21.89 -1.10 7.78
C ASN A 148 21.02 -0.84 9.01
N GLY A 149 21.29 -1.49 10.16
CA GLY A 149 20.59 -1.28 11.42
C GLY A 149 19.09 -1.59 11.41
N ILE A 150 18.54 -2.17 10.34
CA ILE A 150 17.09 -2.32 10.18
C ILE A 150 16.50 -3.29 11.20
N MET A 151 17.20 -4.39 11.48
CA MET A 151 16.76 -5.38 12.46
C MET A 151 16.78 -4.79 13.87
N ASP A 152 17.79 -3.99 14.23
CA ASP A 152 17.84 -3.31 15.53
C ASP A 152 16.69 -2.31 15.71
N ALA A 153 16.38 -1.56 14.65
CA ALA A 153 15.23 -0.65 14.64
C ALA A 153 13.91 -1.41 14.79
N LEU A 154 13.75 -2.54 14.08
CA LEU A 154 12.57 -3.39 14.21
C LEU A 154 12.45 -3.97 15.62
N TYR A 155 13.55 -4.52 16.18
CA TYR A 155 13.57 -5.12 17.51
C TYR A 155 13.20 -4.13 18.61
N SER A 156 13.60 -2.87 18.46
CA SER A 156 13.22 -1.78 19.37
C SER A 156 11.70 -1.55 19.46
N HIS A 157 10.93 -2.12 18.53
CA HIS A 157 9.47 -2.03 18.47
C HIS A 157 8.74 -3.37 18.66
N ILE A 158 9.42 -4.45 19.09
CA ILE A 158 8.80 -5.78 19.35
C ILE A 158 7.50 -5.70 20.18
N PRO A 159 7.39 -4.89 21.26
CA PRO A 159 6.15 -4.84 22.03
C PRO A 159 4.91 -4.40 21.26
N ARG A 160 5.12 -3.73 20.12
CA ARG A 160 4.06 -3.24 19.23
C ARG A 160 3.77 -4.19 18.07
N TRP A 161 4.54 -5.26 17.89
CA TRP A 161 4.32 -6.18 16.77
C TRP A 161 2.99 -6.91 16.98
N ARG A 162 2.05 -6.70 16.06
CA ARG A 162 0.80 -7.45 15.95
C ARG A 162 1.00 -8.71 15.13
N SER A 163 1.69 -8.59 14.01
CA SER A 163 2.14 -9.73 13.22
C SER A 163 3.59 -9.57 12.81
N PHE A 164 4.29 -10.69 12.71
CA PHE A 164 5.65 -10.73 12.19
C PHE A 164 5.80 -11.89 11.20
N SER A 165 6.29 -11.58 10.00
CA SER A 165 6.60 -12.55 8.95
C SER A 165 8.05 -12.42 8.56
N PHE A 166 8.79 -13.53 8.58
CA PHE A 166 10.18 -13.56 8.13
C PHE A 166 10.39 -14.54 6.99
N HIS A 167 10.82 -14.02 5.85
CA HIS A 167 11.10 -14.78 4.64
C HIS A 167 12.60 -15.06 4.60
N CYS A 168 12.98 -16.30 4.87
CA CYS A 168 14.38 -16.71 5.03
C CYS A 168 14.68 -18.00 4.27
N SER A 169 15.96 -18.21 3.94
CA SER A 169 16.46 -19.51 3.44
C SER A 169 17.26 -20.27 4.51
N SER A 170 17.60 -19.63 5.64
CA SER A 170 18.46 -20.13 6.71
C SER A 170 17.79 -20.04 8.08
N SER A 171 18.08 -21.01 8.94
CA SER A 171 17.54 -21.11 10.30
C SER A 171 18.25 -20.24 11.34
N GLY A 172 19.36 -19.59 11.01
CA GLY A 172 20.15 -18.80 11.97
C GLY A 172 19.40 -17.58 12.50
N VAL A 173 18.99 -16.69 11.59
CA VAL A 173 18.31 -15.43 11.92
C VAL A 173 16.94 -15.69 12.56
N SER A 174 16.23 -16.74 12.13
CA SER A 174 14.93 -17.08 12.71
C SER A 174 15.03 -17.48 14.19
N ASN A 175 16.11 -18.14 14.61
CA ASN A 175 16.34 -18.44 16.03
C ASN A 175 16.60 -17.18 16.86
N ASP A 176 17.32 -16.19 16.32
CA ASP A 176 17.59 -14.94 17.04
C ASP A 176 16.34 -14.08 17.19
N VAL A 177 15.47 -14.09 16.17
CA VAL A 177 14.11 -13.52 16.28
C VAL A 177 13.34 -14.24 17.40
N ILE A 178 13.28 -15.57 17.40
CA ILE A 178 12.52 -16.32 18.42
C ILE A 178 13.00 -15.97 19.84
N LYS A 179 14.32 -15.87 20.04
CA LYS A 179 14.90 -15.46 21.33
C LYS A 179 14.49 -14.03 21.72
N SER A 180 14.48 -13.09 20.77
CA SER A 180 14.15 -11.68 21.05
C SER A 180 12.67 -11.46 21.37
N LEU A 181 11.78 -12.36 20.94
CA LEU A 181 10.35 -12.29 21.26
C LEU A 181 10.03 -12.64 22.73
N ASN A 182 10.90 -13.40 23.40
CA ASN A 182 10.62 -13.95 24.73
C ASN A 182 10.37 -12.85 25.79
N GLY A 183 9.11 -12.71 26.22
CA GLY A 183 8.67 -11.69 27.18
C GLY A 183 8.56 -10.26 26.64
N ALA A 184 8.98 -10.01 25.40
CA ALA A 184 8.97 -8.69 24.78
C ALA A 184 7.75 -8.47 23.86
N ALA A 185 7.24 -9.52 23.22
CA ALA A 185 6.24 -9.43 22.16
C ALA A 185 4.80 -9.42 22.69
N THR A 186 4.43 -8.38 23.45
CA THR A 186 3.15 -8.32 24.19
C THR A 186 1.89 -8.18 23.33
N ALA A 187 2.02 -7.68 22.09
CA ALA A 187 0.90 -7.47 21.17
C ALA A 187 0.81 -8.52 20.05
N LEU A 188 1.72 -9.50 20.05
CA LEU A 188 1.89 -10.42 18.94
C LEU A 188 0.73 -11.41 18.86
N GLN A 189 0.03 -11.39 17.73
CA GLN A 189 -1.09 -12.26 17.41
C GLN A 189 -0.69 -13.33 16.39
N GLU A 190 0.30 -13.03 15.54
CA GLU A 190 0.72 -13.92 14.47
C GLU A 190 2.23 -13.88 14.24
N LEU A 191 2.84 -15.07 14.17
CA LEU A 191 4.24 -15.25 13.86
C LEU A 191 4.39 -16.23 12.70
N ARG A 192 4.99 -15.79 11.59
CA ARG A 192 5.22 -16.60 10.40
C ARG A 192 6.69 -16.65 10.02
N PHE A 193 7.15 -17.84 9.68
CA PHE A 193 8.46 -18.05 9.06
C PHE A 193 8.25 -18.73 7.71
N VAL A 194 8.58 -18.01 6.66
CA VAL A 194 8.39 -18.45 5.27
C VAL A 194 9.75 -18.87 4.74
N PHE A 195 9.94 -20.18 4.58
CA PHE A 195 11.19 -20.74 4.07
C PHE A 195 11.14 -20.76 2.54
N GLN A 196 11.93 -19.90 1.90
CA GLN A 196 12.05 -19.89 0.44
C GLN A 196 13.15 -20.86 -0.01
N PRO A 197 12.95 -21.65 -1.09
CA PRO A 197 14.02 -22.42 -1.69
C PRO A 197 15.09 -21.45 -2.20
N GLY A 198 16.34 -21.62 -1.77
CA GLY A 198 17.43 -20.79 -2.27
C GLY A 198 17.54 -20.89 -3.81
N PRO A 199 18.12 -19.89 -4.50
CA PRO A 199 18.22 -19.87 -5.97
C PRO A 199 19.02 -21.05 -6.57
N ARG A 200 19.68 -21.86 -5.74
CA ARG A 200 20.39 -23.10 -6.12
C ARG A 200 19.63 -24.39 -5.76
N ALA A 201 18.49 -24.29 -5.08
CA ALA A 201 17.69 -25.42 -4.62
C ALA A 201 16.67 -25.84 -5.69
N HIS A 202 17.13 -26.23 -6.88
CA HIS A 202 16.25 -26.90 -7.84
C HIS A 202 15.90 -28.29 -7.31
N GLY A 203 14.68 -28.44 -6.77
CA GLY A 203 14.12 -29.73 -6.38
C GLY A 203 14.22 -30.10 -4.89
N GLU A 204 14.82 -29.24 -4.06
CA GLU A 204 14.77 -29.42 -2.60
C GLU A 204 13.63 -28.59 -2.02
N TYR A 205 12.63 -29.27 -1.43
CA TYR A 205 11.61 -28.60 -0.63
C TYR A 205 12.27 -27.88 0.54
N PRO A 206 11.87 -26.65 0.86
CA PRO A 206 12.34 -25.96 2.05
C PRO A 206 12.04 -26.85 3.26
N ARG A 207 13.09 -27.42 3.85
CA ARG A 207 12.95 -28.24 5.05
C ARG A 207 12.81 -27.29 6.22
N MET A 208 11.66 -27.35 6.89
CA MET A 208 11.48 -26.70 8.17
C MET A 208 12.62 -27.13 9.10
N PRO A 209 13.32 -26.19 9.77
CA PRO A 209 14.42 -26.55 10.67
C PRO A 209 13.91 -27.50 11.75
N ALA A 210 14.68 -28.54 12.05
CA ALA A 210 14.34 -29.46 13.13
C ALA A 210 14.19 -28.66 14.45
N ASN A 211 13.15 -28.97 15.23
CA ASN A 211 12.82 -28.35 16.54
C ASN A 211 12.30 -26.89 16.49
N PHE A 212 11.99 -26.34 15.32
CA PHE A 212 11.51 -24.97 15.18
C PHE A 212 10.23 -24.66 15.98
N LEU A 213 9.27 -25.59 16.01
CA LEU A 213 8.02 -25.44 16.77
C LEU A 213 8.17 -25.69 18.28
N VAL A 214 9.32 -26.21 18.74
CA VAL A 214 9.54 -26.55 20.15
C VAL A 214 10.04 -25.34 20.95
N GLN A 215 10.48 -24.28 20.27
CA GLN A 215 11.07 -23.08 20.88
C GLN A 215 10.20 -21.83 20.79
N ALA A 216 9.02 -21.90 20.17
CA ALA A 216 8.10 -20.79 20.14
C ALA A 216 7.56 -20.55 21.57
N PRO A 217 7.79 -19.37 22.18
CA PRO A 217 7.22 -19.06 23.48
C PRO A 217 5.70 -18.96 23.29
N LEU A 218 4.96 -19.86 23.96
CA LEU A 218 3.54 -19.67 24.24
C LEU A 218 3.36 -18.55 25.26
#